data_AF-A0A0G1H6Y3-F1
#
_entry.id   AF-A0A0G1H6Y3-F1
#
_cell.length_a   1.000
_cell.length_b   1.000
_cell.length_c   1.000
_cell.angle_alpha   90.00
_cell.angle_beta   90.00
_cell.angle_gamma   90.00
#
_symmetry.space_group_name_H-M   'P 1'
#
loop_
_entity.id
_entity.type
_entity.pdbx_description
1 polymer ?
#
loop_
_entity_poly.entity_id
_entity_poly.type
_entity_poly.pdbx_seq_one_letter_code
_entity_poly.pdbx_strand_id
1 'polypeptide(L)'
;MYIRHIIFAAVIVLVAGYFFYEAKEVILAPGLEILEPVNGATLEASVMRVVGKTRPKLAVWAGGRIFTSNEEGNFEGELPLSPGYNQIGFSVKDRFGNETKKVLQVFVK
;
A
#
# COMPACT_ATOMS: atom_id res chain seq x y z
N MET A 1 -50.29 3.35 9.43
CA MET A 1 -49.68 2.03 9.71
C MET A 1 -48.33 1.83 8.99
N TYR A 2 -48.12 2.38 7.79
CA TYR A 2 -46.86 2.23 7.03
C TYR A 2 -45.65 3.05 7.54
N ILE A 3 -45.88 4.20 8.19
CA ILE A 3 -44.81 5.11 8.61
C ILE A 3 -43.79 4.45 9.56
N ARG A 4 -44.25 3.55 10.44
CA ARG A 4 -43.39 2.82 11.39
C ARG A 4 -42.43 1.86 10.69
N HIS A 5 -42.91 1.18 9.64
CA HIS A 5 -42.09 0.24 8.87
C HIS A 5 -41.05 0.96 8.02
N ILE A 6 -41.39 2.14 7.47
CA ILE A 6 -40.45 2.98 6.72
C ILE A 6 -39.34 3.50 7.64
N ILE A 7 -39.67 3.97 8.84
CA ILE A 7 -38.68 4.43 9.82
C ILE A 7 -37.75 3.27 10.21
N PHE A 8 -38.31 2.08 10.48
CA PHE A 8 -37.52 0.91 10.83
C PHE A 8 -36.58 0.47 9.70
N ALA A 9 -37.08 0.45 8.45
CA ALA A 9 -36.26 0.17 7.28
C ALA A 9 -35.15 1.22 7.07
N ALA A 10 -35.45 2.51 7.27
CA ALA A 10 -34.48 3.58 7.16
C ALA A 10 -33.34 3.45 8.19
N VAL A 11 -33.66 3.08 9.44
CA VAL A 11 -32.66 2.81 10.48
C VAL A 11 -31.79 1.62 10.10
N ILE A 12 -32.37 0.53 9.59
CA ILE A 12 -31.60 -0.63 9.11
C ILE A 12 -30.65 -0.23 7.98
N VAL A 13 -31.11 0.57 7.02
CA VAL A 13 -30.27 1.03 5.90
C VAL A 13 -29.13 1.93 6.39
N LEU A 14 -29.39 2.83 7.35
CA LEU A 14 -28.33 3.67 7.94
C LEU A 14 -27.29 2.84 8.68
N VAL A 15 -27.72 1.87 9.50
CA VAL A 15 -26.82 0.99 10.23
C VAL A 15 -26.02 0.13 9.26
N ALA A 16 -26.67 -0.50 8.28
CA ALA A 16 -26.00 -1.30 7.26
C ALA A 16 -25.00 -0.45 6.47
N GLY A 17 -25.39 0.75 6.02
CA GLY A 17 -24.52 1.68 5.32
C GLY A 17 -23.30 2.08 6.14
N TYR A 18 -23.46 2.34 7.44
CA TYR A 18 -22.36 2.60 8.35
C TYR A 18 -21.42 1.40 8.48
N PHE A 19 -21.96 0.19 8.68
CA PHE A 19 -21.16 -1.04 8.73
C PHE A 19 -20.37 -1.27 7.44
N PHE A 20 -20.98 -1.06 6.27
CA PHE A 20 -20.29 -1.16 4.99
C PHE A 20 -19.18 -0.10 4.84
N TYR A 21 -19.42 1.12 5.31
CA TYR A 21 -18.41 2.18 5.31
C TYR A 21 -17.21 1.84 6.21
N GLU A 22 -17.44 1.26 7.38
CA GLU A 22 -16.37 0.84 8.29
C GLU A 22 -15.61 -0.39 7.76
N ALA A 23 -16.35 -1.35 7.22
CA ALA A 23 -15.79 -2.60 6.70
C ALA A 23 -14.84 -2.37 5.51
N LYS A 24 -14.96 -1.26 4.77
CA LYS A 24 -14.06 -0.95 3.65
C LYS A 24 -12.59 -0.92 4.07
N GLU A 25 -12.27 -0.45 5.27
CA GLU A 25 -10.87 -0.34 5.72
C GLU A 25 -10.26 -1.69 6.06
N VAL A 26 -11.12 -2.64 6.47
CA VAL A 26 -10.78 -4.02 6.81
C VAL A 26 -10.71 -4.91 5.58
N ILE A 27 -11.51 -4.63 4.55
CA ILE A 27 -11.62 -5.45 3.34
C ILE A 27 -10.68 -4.96 2.23
N LEU A 28 -10.42 -3.65 2.14
CA LEU A 28 -9.59 -3.09 1.07
C LEU A 28 -8.11 -3.19 1.43
N ALA A 29 -7.33 -3.74 0.50
CA ALA A 29 -5.88 -3.76 0.60
C ALA A 29 -5.28 -2.35 0.74
N PRO A 30 -4.18 -2.20 1.49
CA PRO A 30 -3.47 -0.94 1.58
C PRO A 30 -2.98 -0.47 0.21
N GLY A 31 -3.22 0.81 -0.10
CA GLY A 31 -2.64 1.42 -1.29
C GLY A 31 -1.12 1.40 -1.21
N LEU A 32 -0.46 1.12 -2.33
CA LEU A 32 1.00 1.18 -2.44
C LEU A 32 1.36 1.94 -3.71
N GLU A 33 2.04 3.06 -3.53
CA GLU A 33 2.54 3.91 -4.60
C GLU A 33 4.05 4.08 -4.45
N ILE A 34 4.76 3.95 -5.57
CA ILE A 34 6.21 4.05 -5.61
C ILE A 34 6.51 5.28 -6.46
N LEU A 35 7.07 6.30 -5.82
CA LEU A 35 7.38 7.61 -6.42
C LEU A 35 8.76 7.56 -7.07
N GLU A 36 9.74 6.96 -6.37
CA GLU A 36 11.09 6.74 -6.88
C GLU A 36 11.58 5.33 -6.49
N PRO A 37 12.32 4.64 -7.38
CA PRO A 37 12.58 5.01 -8.78
C PRO A 37 11.38 4.71 -9.69
N VAL A 38 11.38 5.31 -10.87
CA VAL A 38 10.40 5.01 -11.94
C VAL A 38 10.69 3.62 -12.51
N ASN A 39 9.64 2.90 -12.91
CA ASN A 39 9.80 1.59 -13.56
C ASN A 39 10.66 1.71 -14.83
N GLY A 40 11.68 0.87 -14.96
CA GLY A 40 12.64 0.89 -16.07
C GLY A 40 13.78 1.90 -15.90
N ALA A 41 13.92 2.54 -14.73
CA ALA A 41 15.00 3.49 -14.48
C ALA A 41 16.39 2.84 -14.60
N THR A 42 17.34 3.62 -15.12
CA THR A 42 18.76 3.26 -15.15
C THR A 42 19.48 3.99 -14.03
N LEU A 43 20.18 3.25 -13.18
CA LEU A 43 20.92 3.75 -12.03
C LEU A 43 22.43 3.61 -12.30
N GLU A 44 23.20 4.62 -11.92
CA GLU A 44 24.67 4.59 -12.04
C GLU A 44 25.34 4.07 -10.75
N ALA A 45 24.63 4.12 -9.63
CA ALA A 45 25.10 3.59 -8.35
C ALA A 45 24.45 2.24 -8.05
N SER A 46 25.18 1.35 -7.40
CA SER A 46 24.69 0.07 -6.87
C SER A 46 23.77 0.23 -5.64
N VAL A 47 23.31 1.45 -5.35
CA VAL A 47 22.36 1.75 -4.28
C VAL A 47 21.19 2.51 -4.90
N MET A 48 20.00 1.94 -4.75
CA MET A 48 18.74 2.52 -5.20
C MET A 48 18.02 3.17 -4.03
N ARG A 49 17.78 4.48 -4.13
CA ARG A 49 16.85 5.16 -3.25
C ARG A 49 15.43 4.83 -3.65
N VAL A 50 14.65 4.38 -2.68
CA VAL A 50 13.23 4.08 -2.81
C VAL A 50 12.46 5.14 -2.03
N VAL A 51 11.52 5.79 -2.70
CA VAL A 51 10.57 6.72 -2.08
C VAL A 51 9.17 6.33 -2.53
N GLY A 52 8.24 6.25 -1.60
CA GLY A 52 6.88 5.90 -1.91
C GLY A 52 5.89 6.27 -0.83
N LYS A 53 4.64 5.96 -1.09
CA LYS A 53 3.52 6.23 -0.20
C LYS A 53 2.63 4.99 -0.03
N THR A 54 2.19 4.77 1.20
CA THR A 54 1.26 3.71 1.59
C THR A 54 0.34 4.22 2.70
N ARG A 55 -0.41 3.34 3.37
CA ARG A 55 -1.13 3.71 4.59
C ARG A 55 -0.15 3.95 5.74
N PRO A 56 -0.42 4.91 6.64
CA PRO A 56 0.44 5.20 7.79
C PRO A 56 0.75 3.97 8.65
N LYS A 57 1.96 3.95 9.22
CA LYS A 57 2.41 2.94 10.20
C LYS A 57 2.37 1.49 9.66
N LEU A 58 2.44 1.31 8.34
CA LEU A 58 2.60 0.00 7.70
C LEU A 58 4.05 -0.29 7.32
N ALA A 59 4.39 -1.58 7.36
CA ALA A 59 5.66 -2.13 6.93
C ALA A 59 5.62 -2.49 5.44
N VAL A 60 6.48 -1.86 4.65
CA VAL A 60 6.70 -2.10 3.23
C VAL A 60 7.91 -2.98 3.05
N TRP A 61 7.71 -4.16 2.48
CA TRP A 61 8.77 -5.08 2.10
C TRP A 61 9.23 -4.74 0.69
N ALA A 62 10.52 -4.50 0.50
CA ALA A 62 11.10 -4.26 -0.82
C ALA A 62 12.46 -4.94 -0.91
N GLY A 63 12.63 -5.82 -1.92
CA GLY A 63 13.93 -6.46 -2.19
C GLY A 63 14.56 -7.18 -1.00
N GLY A 64 13.75 -7.74 -0.09
CA GLY A 64 14.21 -8.43 1.11
C GLY A 64 14.50 -7.52 2.32
N ARG A 65 14.26 -6.21 2.21
CA ARG A 65 14.32 -5.25 3.32
C ARG A 65 12.92 -4.77 3.72
N ILE A 66 12.79 -4.29 4.95
CA ILE A 66 11.55 -3.70 5.49
C ILE A 66 11.75 -2.20 5.67
N PHE A 67 10.82 -1.41 5.15
CA PHE A 67 10.72 0.03 5.33
C PHE A 67 9.41 0.35 6.05
N THR A 68 9.46 1.17 7.09
CA THR A 68 8.26 1.56 7.84
C THR A 68 7.80 2.93 7.38
N SER A 69 6.51 3.05 7.05
CA SER A 69 5.90 4.33 6.69
C SER A 69 5.65 5.20 7.92
N ASN A 70 5.80 6.51 7.74
CA ASN A 70 5.55 7.52 8.77
C ASN A 70 4.05 7.80 8.97
N GLU A 71 3.71 8.81 9.78
CA GLU A 71 2.31 9.18 10.07
C GLU A 71 1.54 9.70 8.86
N GLU A 72 2.25 10.18 7.84
CA GLU A 72 1.67 10.63 6.56
C GLU A 72 1.58 9.49 5.53
N GLY A 73 2.07 8.30 5.87
CA GLY A 73 2.15 7.14 4.98
C GLY A 73 3.35 7.16 4.03
N ASN A 74 4.26 8.13 4.17
CA ASN A 74 5.47 8.21 3.36
C ASN A 74 6.52 7.23 3.89
N PHE A 75 7.18 6.51 2.99
CA PHE A 75 8.33 5.67 3.31
C PHE A 75 9.49 5.99 2.38
N GLU A 76 10.68 5.95 2.94
CA GLU A 76 11.92 6.10 2.17
C GLU A 76 12.98 5.14 2.69
N GLY A 77 13.94 4.83 1.82
CA GLY A 77 15.14 4.14 2.23
C GLY A 77 15.98 3.70 1.04
N GLU A 78 17.02 2.94 1.33
CA GLU A 78 18.00 2.54 0.33
C GLU A 78 18.11 1.03 0.24
N LEU A 79 18.15 0.54 -1.00
CA LEU A 79 18.32 -0.86 -1.32
C LEU A 79 19.60 -1.05 -2.14
N PRO A 80 20.56 -1.86 -1.67
CA PRO A 80 21.70 -2.25 -2.50
C PRO A 80 21.20 -3.15 -3.62
N LEU A 81 21.73 -2.92 -4.81
CA LEU A 81 21.45 -3.68 -6.03
C LEU A 81 22.74 -4.23 -6.61
N SER A 82 22.63 -5.38 -7.26
CA SER A 82 23.73 -5.92 -8.05
C SER A 82 23.81 -5.19 -9.40
N PRO A 83 24.99 -5.04 -10.01
CA PRO A 83 25.11 -4.56 -11.38
C PRO A 83 24.27 -5.40 -12.36
N GLY A 84 23.68 -4.76 -13.35
CA GLY A 84 22.81 -5.37 -14.35
C GLY A 84 21.31 -5.23 -14.06
N TYR A 85 20.53 -6.19 -14.55
CA TYR A 85 19.07 -6.14 -14.47
C TYR A 85 18.56 -6.63 -13.12
N ASN A 86 17.82 -5.78 -12.42
CA ASN A 86 17.24 -6.08 -11.11
C ASN A 86 15.72 -6.00 -11.17
N GLN A 87 15.04 -7.01 -10.62
CA GLN A 87 13.60 -7.03 -10.44
C GLN A 87 13.29 -6.96 -8.94
N ILE A 88 12.71 -5.84 -8.51
CA ILE A 88 12.41 -5.58 -7.11
C ILE A 88 10.91 -5.76 -6.88
N GLY A 89 10.58 -6.76 -6.08
CA GLY A 89 9.24 -6.95 -5.54
C GLY A 89 9.01 -6.04 -4.34
N PHE A 90 7.90 -5.31 -4.37
CA PHE A 90 7.37 -4.51 -3.29
C PHE A 90 6.10 -5.17 -2.78
N SER A 91 5.99 -5.37 -1.47
CA SER A 91 4.74 -5.78 -0.86
C SER A 91 4.46 -4.99 0.42
N VAL A 92 3.19 -4.70 0.66
CA VAL A 92 2.76 -4.11 1.92
C VAL A 92 1.57 -4.90 2.42
N LYS A 93 1.60 -5.23 3.71
CA LYS A 93 0.58 -6.04 4.36
C LYS A 93 0.03 -5.28 5.56
N ASP A 94 -1.28 -5.26 5.70
CA ASP A 94 -1.94 -4.67 6.87
C ASP A 94 -2.11 -5.68 8.01
N ARG A 95 -2.61 -5.19 9.16
CA ARG A 95 -2.89 -6.01 10.34
C ARG A 95 -4.02 -7.03 10.15
N PHE A 96 -4.87 -6.83 9.14
CA PHE A 96 -6.01 -7.68 8.82
C PHE A 96 -5.68 -8.76 7.79
N GLY A 97 -4.48 -8.72 7.24
CA GLY A 97 -3.96 -9.72 6.31
C GLY A 97 -4.04 -9.31 4.84
N ASN A 98 -4.62 -8.15 4.51
CA ASN A 98 -4.67 -7.69 3.13
C ASN A 98 -3.29 -7.28 2.66
N GLU A 99 -2.95 -7.66 1.44
CA GLU A 99 -1.63 -7.45 0.87
C GLU A 99 -1.73 -6.82 -0.52
N THR A 100 -0.90 -5.81 -0.78
CA THR A 100 -0.70 -5.24 -2.11
C THR A 100 0.71 -5.53 -2.56
N LYS A 101 0.87 -6.08 -3.77
CA LYS A 101 2.17 -6.38 -4.39
C LYS A 101 2.36 -5.54 -5.64
N LYS A 102 3.57 -5.01 -5.81
CA LYS A 102 4.03 -4.35 -7.03
C LYS A 102 5.42 -4.86 -7.37
N VAL A 103 5.76 -4.86 -8.65
CA VAL A 103 7.08 -5.24 -9.10
C VAL A 103 7.63 -4.13 -9.98
N LEU A 104 8.84 -3.69 -9.70
CA LEU A 104 9.57 -2.73 -10.52
C LEU A 104 10.83 -3.37 -11.07
N GLN A 105 11.20 -2.92 -12.25
CA GLN A 105 12.40 -3.34 -12.94
C GLN A 105 13.33 -2.13 -13.02
N VAL A 106 14.60 -2.31 -12.71
CA VAL A 106 15.62 -1.28 -12.83
C VAL A 106 16.90 -1.88 -13.37
N PHE A 107 17.67 -1.06 -14.08
CA PHE A 107 18.96 -1.46 -14.62
C PHE A 107 20.06 -0.69 -13.92
N VAL A 108 21.05 -1.39 -13.37
CA VAL A 108 22.25 -0.78 -12.79
C VAL A 108 23.38 -0.96 -13.80
N LYS A 109 24.03 0.15 -14.17
CA LYS A 109 25.18 0.13 -15.09
C LYS A 109 26.41 -0.53 -14.46
#